data_AF-A0A5R8LIH0-F1
#
_entry.id   AF-A0A5R8LIH0-F1
#
_cell.length_a   1.000
_cell.length_b   1.000
_cell.length_c   1.000
_cell.angle_alpha   90.00
_cell.angle_beta   90.00
_cell.angle_gamma   90.00
#
_symmetry.space_group_name_H-M   'P 1'
#
loop_
_entity.id
_entity.type
_entity.pdbx_description
1 polymer ?
#
loop_
_entity_poly.entity_id
_entity_poly.type
_entity_poly.pdbx_seq_one_letter_code
_entity_poly.pdbx_strand_id
1 'polypeptide(L)'
;MGRKGSRYTLEEKLFYIGLVREGGWAPWAVQREYGVRHNQVRQWLERFEATGVDGLKPRSVHQKYAEEFKLEIVQKYLAGHTSYPVLAREYGIPDNSVIVRWVSLYTSGQPLQTTGRARPMKDGRKTTQIERIEIAQWTIANDYNYGAAMQQFKISYGQVYAWVKKFKQGGESALEDRRGKAKKDNGQLTEIERLKLENKRLQARLVHVSTEAAVLKKLQELERRNAGQTNNIRPFNNLHKK
;
A
#
# COMPACT_ATOMS: atom_id res chain seq x y z
N MET A 1 3.38 12.68 8.16
CA MET A 1 3.57 14.15 8.17
C MET A 1 2.21 14.81 8.36
N GLY A 2 1.96 15.40 9.52
CA GLY A 2 0.68 16.07 9.80
C GLY A 2 0.52 17.32 8.92
N ARG A 3 -0.70 17.57 8.43
CA ARG A 3 -1.02 18.82 7.74
C ARG A 3 -0.70 19.98 8.68
N LYS A 4 0.31 20.80 8.36
CA LYS A 4 0.51 22.09 9.02
C LYS A 4 -0.79 22.87 8.89
N GLY A 5 -1.24 23.51 9.97
CA GLY A 5 -2.45 24.33 9.99
C GLY A 5 -2.42 25.44 8.95
N SER A 6 -3.51 26.24 8.90
CA SER A 6 -3.60 27.45 8.08
C SER A 6 -2.27 28.22 8.10
N ARG A 7 -1.72 28.54 6.92
CA ARG A 7 -0.44 29.26 6.77
C ARG A 7 -0.39 30.58 7.54
N TYR A 8 -1.57 31.17 7.80
CA TYR A 8 -1.74 32.41 8.53
C TYR A 8 -2.58 32.19 9.79
N THR A 9 -2.15 32.79 10.90
CA THR A 9 -2.87 32.81 12.18
C THR A 9 -4.10 33.74 12.10
N LEU A 10 -4.98 33.69 13.10
CA LEU A 10 -6.14 34.58 13.16
C LEU A 10 -5.70 36.05 13.31
N GLU A 11 -4.70 36.30 14.13
CA GLU A 11 -4.14 37.62 14.38
C GLU A 11 -3.53 38.22 13.11
N GLU A 12 -2.75 37.44 12.36
CA GLU A 12 -2.19 37.88 11.08
C GLU A 12 -3.29 38.24 10.08
N LYS A 13 -4.36 37.45 10.00
CA LYS A 13 -5.49 37.76 9.12
C LYS A 13 -6.16 39.08 9.50
N LEU A 14 -6.39 39.31 10.80
CA LEU A 14 -6.99 40.55 11.29
C LEU A 14 -6.08 41.75 11.03
N PHE A 15 -4.77 41.61 11.20
CA PHE A 15 -3.79 42.64 10.86
C PHE A 15 -3.90 43.07 9.39
N TYR A 16 -3.89 42.11 8.45
CA TYR A 16 -3.99 42.42 7.02
C TYR A 16 -5.35 43.01 6.63
N ILE A 17 -6.44 42.57 7.27
CA ILE A 17 -7.77 43.17 7.09
C ILE A 17 -7.78 44.62 7.58
N GLY A 18 -7.19 44.89 8.75
CA GLY A 18 -7.08 46.25 9.32
C GLY A 18 -6.32 47.20 8.40
N LEU A 19 -5.22 46.76 7.79
CA LEU A 19 -4.48 47.57 6.81
C LEU A 19 -5.36 48.03 5.64
N VAL A 20 -6.22 47.13 5.13
CA VAL A 20 -7.11 47.44 4.00
C VAL A 20 -8.29 48.31 4.44
N ARG A 21 -8.94 47.96 5.55
CA ARG A 21 -10.19 48.59 5.99
C ARG A 21 -9.96 49.94 6.68
N GLU A 22 -8.99 50.02 7.58
CA GLU A 22 -8.71 51.20 8.41
C GLU A 22 -7.53 51.99 7.86
N GLY A 23 -6.51 51.29 7.35
CA GLY A 23 -5.34 51.92 6.73
C GLY A 23 -5.56 52.40 5.30
N GLY A 24 -6.68 52.06 4.66
CA GLY A 24 -6.96 52.41 3.26
C GLY A 24 -6.06 51.73 2.24
N TRP A 25 -5.35 50.65 2.61
CA TRP A 25 -4.46 49.95 1.71
C TRP A 25 -5.25 49.19 0.65
N ALA A 26 -4.77 49.21 -0.59
CA ALA A 26 -5.28 48.30 -1.59
C ALA A 26 -4.76 46.87 -1.33
N PRO A 27 -5.56 45.81 -1.58
CA PRO A 27 -5.11 44.42 -1.36
C PRO A 27 -3.82 44.02 -2.10
N TRP A 28 -3.51 44.66 -3.24
CA TRP A 28 -2.26 44.44 -3.97
C TRP A 28 -1.05 45.08 -3.29
N ALA A 29 -1.23 46.17 -2.53
CA ALA A 29 -0.17 46.78 -1.74
C ALA A 29 0.24 45.83 -0.59
N VAL A 30 -0.74 45.17 0.04
CA VAL A 30 -0.49 44.12 1.04
C VAL A 30 0.30 42.95 0.45
N GLN A 31 0.02 42.56 -0.81
CA GLN A 31 0.80 41.54 -1.49
C GLN A 31 2.25 41.96 -1.74
N ARG A 32 2.47 43.20 -2.17
CA ARG A 32 3.80 43.71 -2.47
C ARG A 32 4.67 43.77 -1.21
N GLU A 33 4.09 44.21 -0.10
CA GLU A 33 4.82 44.44 1.15
C GLU A 33 5.00 43.15 1.97
N TYR A 34 3.92 42.36 2.12
CA TYR A 34 3.89 41.21 3.03
C TYR A 34 3.85 39.85 2.30
N GLY A 35 3.87 39.85 0.97
CA GLY A 35 3.82 38.62 0.16
C GLY A 35 2.50 37.85 0.24
N VAL A 36 1.46 38.42 0.85
CA VAL A 36 0.13 37.78 0.96
C VAL A 36 -0.65 38.03 -0.33
N ARG A 37 -1.04 36.96 -1.03
CA ARG A 37 -1.79 37.10 -2.29
C ARG A 37 -3.02 37.99 -2.12
N HIS A 38 -3.18 39.00 -2.96
CA HIS A 38 -4.27 39.99 -2.85
C HIS A 38 -5.68 39.36 -2.89
N ASN A 39 -5.88 38.29 -3.66
CA ASN A 39 -7.13 37.52 -3.66
C ASN A 39 -7.42 36.84 -2.31
N GLN A 40 -6.38 36.43 -1.57
CA GLN A 40 -6.53 35.83 -0.26
C GLN A 40 -6.97 36.87 0.77
N VAL A 41 -6.38 38.08 0.70
CA VAL A 41 -6.77 39.22 1.54
C VAL A 41 -8.21 39.63 1.25
N ARG A 42 -8.61 39.70 -0.03
CA ARG A 42 -10.00 39.98 -0.43
C ARG A 42 -10.98 38.95 0.14
N GLN A 43 -10.67 37.66 0.04
CA GLN A 43 -11.53 36.61 0.62
C GLN A 43 -11.64 36.70 2.15
N TRP A 44 -10.56 37.10 2.85
CA TRP A 44 -10.64 37.32 4.29
C TRP A 44 -11.53 38.53 4.62
N LEU A 45 -11.41 39.62 3.87
CA LEU A 45 -12.26 40.80 4.01
C LEU A 45 -13.74 40.44 3.80
N GLU A 46 -14.09 39.77 2.70
CA GLU A 46 -15.47 39.34 2.39
C GLU A 46 -16.05 38.45 3.50
N ARG A 47 -15.27 37.49 4.03
CA ARG A 47 -15.71 36.61 5.12
C ARG A 47 -15.87 37.36 6.43
N PHE A 48 -14.98 38.29 6.70
CA PHE A 48 -15.02 39.15 7.87
C PHE A 48 -16.23 40.11 7.84
N GLU A 49 -16.55 40.67 6.68
CA GLU A 49 -17.75 41.49 6.51
C GLU A 49 -19.04 40.68 6.67
N ALA A 50 -19.07 39.44 6.17
CA ALA A 50 -20.27 38.59 6.24
C ALA A 50 -20.53 38.02 7.64
N THR A 51 -19.48 37.65 8.39
CA THR A 51 -19.61 36.84 9.63
C THR A 51 -18.66 37.26 10.75
N GLY A 52 -17.98 38.40 10.61
CA GLY A 52 -17.02 38.89 11.60
C GLY A 52 -15.81 37.97 11.78
N VAL A 53 -15.26 37.98 12.99
CA VAL A 53 -14.08 37.18 13.37
C VAL A 53 -14.33 35.68 13.19
N ASP A 54 -15.56 35.21 13.35
CA ASP A 54 -15.92 33.80 13.21
C ASP A 54 -15.75 33.29 11.77
N GLY A 55 -15.90 34.18 10.77
CA GLY A 55 -15.63 33.86 9.36
C GLY A 55 -14.16 33.56 9.04
N LEU A 56 -13.24 33.99 9.90
CA LEU A 56 -11.80 33.82 9.72
C LEU A 56 -11.25 32.57 10.43
N LYS A 57 -12.00 32.02 11.38
CA LYS A 57 -11.63 30.82 12.10
C LYS A 57 -11.63 29.60 11.16
N PRO A 58 -10.69 28.64 11.33
CA PRO A 58 -10.73 27.40 10.60
C PRO A 58 -12.05 26.68 10.85
N ARG A 59 -12.73 26.24 9.78
CA ARG A 59 -13.94 25.43 9.94
C ARG A 59 -13.59 24.07 10.52
N SER A 60 -14.23 23.74 11.64
CA SER A 60 -14.07 22.47 12.35
C SER A 60 -14.64 21.27 11.57
N VAL A 61 -15.63 21.51 10.72
CA VAL A 61 -16.37 20.45 10.02
C VAL A 61 -16.34 20.66 8.51
N HIS A 62 -16.04 19.59 7.76
CA HIS A 62 -16.25 19.55 6.32
C HIS A 62 -17.75 19.52 6.04
N GLN A 63 -18.28 20.55 5.38
CA GLN A 63 -19.68 20.54 4.96
C GLN A 63 -19.89 19.44 3.91
N LYS A 64 -20.90 18.61 4.15
CA LYS A 64 -21.37 17.61 3.20
C LYS A 64 -22.57 18.18 2.47
N TYR A 65 -22.52 18.11 1.15
CA TYR A 65 -23.62 18.51 0.29
C TYR A 65 -24.25 17.25 -0.30
N ALA A 66 -25.58 17.17 -0.26
CA ALA A 66 -26.36 16.10 -0.88
C ALA A 66 -26.15 16.11 -2.41
N GLU A 67 -26.37 14.98 -3.09
CA GLU A 67 -26.14 14.89 -4.54
C GLU A 67 -27.16 15.72 -5.32
N GLU A 68 -28.41 15.69 -4.86
CA GLU A 68 -29.54 16.44 -5.40
C GLU A 68 -29.27 17.95 -5.35
N PHE A 69 -28.75 18.43 -4.22
CA PHE A 69 -28.36 19.83 -4.05
C PHE A 69 -27.24 20.26 -5.01
N LYS A 70 -26.24 19.40 -5.22
CA LYS A 70 -25.16 19.69 -6.18
C LYS A 70 -25.71 19.75 -7.60
N LEU A 71 -26.61 18.84 -7.95
CA LEU A 71 -27.25 18.80 -9.28
C LEU A 71 -28.06 20.06 -9.54
N GLU A 72 -28.86 20.52 -8.57
CA GLU A 72 -29.64 21.76 -8.69
C GLU A 72 -28.74 22.96 -9.03
N ILE A 73 -27.64 23.13 -8.29
CA ILE A 73 -26.72 24.25 -8.48
C ILE A 73 -26.00 24.16 -9.83
N VAL A 74 -25.59 22.95 -10.24
CA VAL A 74 -24.97 22.74 -11.55
C VAL A 74 -25.95 23.08 -12.67
N GLN A 75 -27.22 22.66 -12.57
CA GLN A 75 -28.24 22.98 -13.57
C GLN A 75 -28.51 24.49 -13.64
N LYS A 76 -28.61 25.18 -12.49
CA LYS A 76 -28.76 26.64 -12.44
C LYS A 76 -27.57 27.38 -13.08
N TYR A 77 -26.35 26.85 -12.92
CA TYR A 77 -25.18 27.40 -13.60
C TYR A 77 -25.26 27.19 -15.11
N LEU A 78 -25.61 25.97 -15.56
CA LEU A 78 -25.71 25.62 -16.97
C LEU A 78 -26.84 26.37 -17.71
N ALA A 79 -27.87 26.81 -16.99
CA ALA A 79 -28.91 27.69 -17.53
C ALA A 79 -28.38 29.07 -17.97
N GLY A 80 -27.16 29.45 -17.56
CA GLY A 80 -26.44 30.61 -18.10
C GLY A 80 -26.81 31.97 -17.51
N HIS A 81 -27.78 32.04 -16.59
CA HIS A 81 -28.23 33.29 -15.96
C HIS A 81 -27.50 33.63 -14.65
N THR A 82 -26.50 32.84 -14.26
CA THR A 82 -25.78 33.00 -12.99
C THR A 82 -24.27 32.80 -13.18
N SER A 83 -23.49 33.24 -12.18
CA SER A 83 -22.05 33.00 -12.14
C SER A 83 -21.67 32.28 -10.84
N TYR A 84 -20.52 31.60 -10.82
CA TYR A 84 -20.07 30.86 -9.63
C TYR A 84 -20.04 31.71 -8.34
N PRO A 85 -19.57 32.97 -8.34
CA PRO A 85 -19.59 33.80 -7.14
C PRO A 85 -21.00 34.23 -6.70
N VAL A 86 -21.95 34.32 -7.64
CA VAL A 86 -23.35 34.66 -7.33
C VAL A 86 -24.03 33.45 -6.69
N LEU A 87 -23.92 32.28 -7.30
CA LEU A 87 -24.46 31.03 -6.74
C LEU A 87 -23.86 30.71 -5.36
N ALA A 88 -22.56 30.96 -5.18
CA ALA A 88 -21.92 30.75 -3.89
C ALA A 88 -22.54 31.62 -2.79
N ARG A 89 -22.88 32.88 -3.09
CA ARG A 89 -23.53 33.78 -2.14
C ARG A 89 -24.99 33.41 -1.89
N GLU A 90 -25.75 33.13 -2.95
CA GLU A 90 -27.17 32.73 -2.86
C GLU A 90 -27.38 31.48 -1.99
N TYR A 91 -26.51 30.49 -2.15
CA TYR A 91 -26.61 29.20 -1.47
C TYR A 91 -25.74 29.08 -0.21
N GLY A 92 -25.10 30.18 0.23
CA GLY A 92 -24.22 30.17 1.40
C GLY A 92 -22.99 29.26 1.28
N ILE A 93 -22.55 28.98 0.05
CA ILE A 93 -21.35 28.19 -0.22
C ILE A 93 -20.12 29.09 -0.02
N PRO A 94 -19.17 28.72 0.85
CA PRO A 94 -18.11 29.63 1.29
C PRO A 94 -17.01 29.89 0.26
N ASP A 95 -16.93 29.05 -0.76
CA ASP A 95 -15.92 29.11 -1.81
C ASP A 95 -16.55 28.67 -3.13
N ASN A 96 -16.54 29.56 -4.11
CA ASN A 96 -17.06 29.31 -5.44
C ASN A 96 -16.33 28.15 -6.16
N SER A 97 -15.10 27.85 -5.75
CA SER A 97 -14.29 26.75 -6.29
C SER A 97 -14.97 25.40 -6.06
N VAL A 98 -15.81 25.29 -5.02
CA VAL A 98 -16.64 24.12 -4.75
C VAL A 98 -17.63 23.88 -5.90
N ILE A 99 -18.28 24.94 -6.37
CA ILE A 99 -19.26 24.89 -7.46
C ILE A 99 -18.56 24.62 -8.79
N VAL A 100 -17.42 25.28 -9.05
CA VAL A 100 -16.59 25.03 -10.24
C VAL A 100 -16.24 23.55 -10.35
N ARG A 101 -15.88 22.92 -9.22
CA ARG A 101 -15.59 21.48 -9.17
C ARG A 101 -16.82 20.62 -9.49
N TRP A 102 -18.00 20.98 -9.00
CA TRP A 102 -19.23 20.23 -9.31
C TRP A 102 -19.55 20.30 -10.81
N VAL A 103 -19.49 21.50 -11.41
CA VAL A 103 -19.73 21.67 -12.85
C VAL A 103 -18.69 20.90 -13.67
N SER A 104 -17.42 20.93 -13.29
CA SER A 104 -16.37 20.15 -13.95
C SER A 104 -16.59 18.64 -13.88
N LEU A 105 -17.05 18.11 -12.73
CA LEU A 105 -17.39 16.69 -12.59
C LEU A 105 -18.58 16.31 -13.47
N TYR A 106 -19.64 17.12 -13.45
CA TYR A 106 -20.84 16.89 -14.26
C TYR A 106 -20.53 16.90 -15.76
N THR A 107 -19.80 17.91 -16.23
CA THR A 107 -19.43 18.05 -17.65
C THR A 107 -18.45 16.97 -18.14
N SER A 108 -17.67 16.38 -17.25
CA SER A 108 -16.78 15.24 -17.57
C SER A 108 -17.46 13.87 -17.48
N GLY A 109 -18.79 13.83 -17.26
CA GLY A 109 -19.55 12.59 -17.09
C GLY A 109 -19.21 11.81 -15.82
N GLN A 110 -18.54 12.45 -14.86
CA GLN A 110 -18.23 11.85 -13.57
C GLN A 110 -19.39 12.08 -12.59
N PRO A 111 -19.69 11.12 -11.71
CA PRO A 111 -20.78 11.28 -10.76
C PRO A 111 -20.42 12.34 -9.69
N LEU A 112 -21.42 13.09 -9.22
CA LEU A 112 -21.29 14.16 -8.21
C LEU A 112 -21.14 13.61 -6.78
N GLN A 113 -20.49 12.46 -6.65
CA GLN A 113 -20.39 11.69 -5.43
C GLN A 113 -19.61 12.46 -4.37
N THR A 114 -20.13 12.42 -3.14
CA THR A 114 -19.43 12.93 -1.96
C THR A 114 -18.15 12.12 -1.78
N THR A 115 -17.03 12.79 -1.44
CA THR A 115 -15.67 12.23 -1.35
C THR A 115 -15.46 11.14 -0.28
N GLY A 116 -16.50 10.41 0.12
CA GLY A 116 -16.39 9.11 0.75
C GLY A 116 -16.22 8.04 -0.31
N ARG A 117 -15.03 7.97 -0.93
CA ARG A 117 -14.62 6.75 -1.64
C ARG A 117 -14.45 5.63 -0.60
N ALA A 118 -15.55 5.00 -0.20
CA ALA A 118 -15.49 3.58 0.04
C ALA A 118 -15.31 2.97 -1.36
N ARG A 119 -14.07 2.91 -1.86
CA ARG A 119 -13.79 1.95 -2.94
C ARG A 119 -14.26 0.62 -2.35
N PRO A 120 -15.23 -0.09 -2.96
CA PRO A 120 -15.53 -1.43 -2.51
C PRO A 120 -14.21 -2.18 -2.61
N MET A 121 -13.61 -2.45 -1.45
CA MET A 121 -12.38 -3.21 -1.39
C MET A 121 -12.79 -4.55 -1.96
N LYS A 122 -12.26 -4.93 -3.13
CA LYS A 122 -12.53 -6.25 -3.68
C LYS A 122 -12.17 -7.21 -2.57
N ASP A 123 -13.16 -7.90 -2.02
CA ASP A 123 -12.91 -8.88 -0.97
C ASP A 123 -11.86 -9.83 -1.52
N GLY A 124 -10.68 -9.81 -0.91
CA GLY A 124 -9.59 -10.66 -1.33
C GLY A 124 -10.07 -12.10 -1.22
N ARG A 125 -9.86 -12.91 -2.27
CA ARG A 125 -10.14 -14.35 -2.25
C ARG A 125 -9.64 -14.92 -0.91
N LYS A 126 -10.55 -15.59 -0.18
CA LYS A 126 -10.19 -16.29 1.06
C LYS A 126 -9.22 -17.40 0.68
N THR A 127 -8.02 -17.38 1.26
CA THR A 127 -6.97 -18.38 1.02
C THR A 127 -6.65 -19.09 2.31
N THR A 128 -6.47 -20.41 2.24
CA THR A 128 -6.09 -21.23 3.40
C THR A 128 -4.58 -21.18 3.63
N GLN A 129 -4.11 -21.58 4.81
CA GLN A 129 -2.67 -21.62 5.10
C GLN A 129 -1.94 -22.60 4.17
N ILE A 130 -2.54 -23.76 3.90
CA ILE A 130 -1.99 -24.80 3.02
C ILE A 130 -1.81 -24.23 1.60
N GLU A 131 -2.83 -23.55 1.07
CA GLU A 131 -2.78 -22.89 -0.24
C GLU A 131 -1.65 -21.85 -0.31
N ARG A 132 -1.45 -21.06 0.76
CA ARG A 132 -0.36 -20.08 0.82
C ARG A 132 1.03 -20.74 0.84
N ILE A 133 1.18 -21.87 1.54
CA ILE A 133 2.42 -22.65 1.58
C ILE A 133 2.73 -23.21 0.20
N GLU A 134 1.74 -23.83 -0.45
CA GLU A 134 1.86 -24.38 -1.79
C GLU A 134 2.31 -23.31 -2.79
N ILE A 135 1.68 -22.14 -2.78
CA ILE A 135 2.03 -21.02 -3.66
C ILE A 135 3.44 -20.52 -3.39
N ALA A 136 3.85 -20.42 -2.13
CA ALA A 136 5.18 -19.96 -1.77
C ALA A 136 6.26 -20.95 -2.22
N GLN A 137 6.06 -22.25 -1.97
CA GLN A 137 6.96 -23.32 -2.40
C GLN A 137 7.03 -23.40 -3.94
N TRP A 138 5.89 -23.36 -4.61
CA TRP A 138 5.80 -23.36 -6.07
C TRP A 138 6.56 -22.17 -6.67
N THR A 139 6.40 -20.97 -6.10
CA THR A 139 7.08 -19.76 -6.60
C THR A 139 8.59 -19.84 -6.40
N ILE A 140 9.05 -20.43 -5.28
CA ILE A 140 10.48 -20.66 -5.02
C ILE A 140 11.06 -21.70 -6.00
N ALA A 141 10.30 -22.77 -6.28
CA ALA A 141 10.70 -23.81 -7.22
C ALA A 141 10.72 -23.34 -8.68
N ASN A 142 9.93 -22.32 -9.03
CA ASN A 142 9.90 -21.70 -10.35
C ASN A 142 10.76 -20.42 -10.42
N ASP A 143 11.91 -20.42 -9.74
CA ASP A 143 12.91 -19.32 -9.78
C ASP A 143 12.33 -17.92 -9.50
N TYR A 144 11.40 -17.83 -8.55
CA TYR A 144 10.71 -16.57 -8.20
C TYR A 144 9.90 -15.96 -9.35
N ASN A 145 9.37 -16.80 -10.25
CA ASN A 145 8.47 -16.34 -11.29
C ASN A 145 7.08 -15.98 -10.73
N TYR A 146 7.00 -14.79 -10.13
CA TYR A 146 5.76 -14.24 -9.56
C TYR A 146 4.66 -14.05 -10.61
N GLY A 147 5.03 -13.74 -11.86
CA GLY A 147 4.06 -13.58 -12.95
C GLY A 147 3.31 -14.87 -13.27
N ALA A 148 4.03 -15.98 -13.38
CA ALA A 148 3.44 -17.30 -13.58
C ALA A 148 2.59 -17.72 -12.36
N ALA A 149 3.03 -17.43 -11.14
CA ALA A 149 2.26 -17.70 -9.92
C ALA A 149 0.93 -16.91 -9.88
N MET A 150 0.93 -15.67 -10.34
CA MET A 150 -0.29 -14.86 -10.42
C MET A 150 -1.31 -15.45 -11.39
N GLN A 151 -0.86 -15.94 -12.55
CA GLN A 151 -1.74 -16.55 -13.55
C GLN A 151 -2.28 -17.89 -13.07
N GLN A 152 -1.42 -18.75 -12.54
CA GLN A 152 -1.76 -20.11 -12.09
C GLN A 152 -2.76 -20.08 -10.93
N PHE A 153 -2.49 -19.27 -9.90
CA PHE A 153 -3.29 -19.26 -8.67
C PHE A 153 -4.34 -18.14 -8.62
N LYS A 154 -4.38 -17.26 -9.64
CA LYS A 154 -5.31 -16.12 -9.74
C LYS A 154 -5.24 -15.19 -8.52
N ILE A 155 -4.02 -14.89 -8.07
CA ILE A 155 -3.73 -14.10 -6.87
C ILE A 155 -2.89 -12.89 -7.24
N SER A 156 -2.99 -11.82 -6.44
CA SER A 156 -2.21 -10.61 -6.70
C SER A 156 -0.72 -10.80 -6.43
N TYR A 157 0.12 -10.11 -7.21
CA TYR A 157 1.58 -10.07 -7.02
C TYR A 157 1.98 -9.83 -5.56
N GLY A 158 1.37 -8.83 -4.92
CA GLY A 158 1.70 -8.42 -3.56
C GLY A 158 1.43 -9.52 -2.52
N GLN A 159 0.40 -10.34 -2.74
CA GLN A 159 0.11 -11.49 -1.87
C GLN A 159 1.17 -12.58 -2.02
N VAL A 160 1.51 -12.97 -3.26
CA VAL A 160 2.54 -13.99 -3.52
C VAL A 160 3.89 -13.55 -2.97
N TYR A 161 4.30 -12.31 -3.23
CA TYR A 161 5.55 -11.76 -2.71
C TYR A 161 5.58 -11.76 -1.17
N ALA A 162 4.50 -11.31 -0.53
CA ALA A 162 4.41 -11.29 0.93
C ALA A 162 4.49 -12.70 1.53
N TRP A 163 3.87 -13.70 0.89
CA TRP A 163 3.93 -15.09 1.35
C TRP A 163 5.33 -15.69 1.16
N VAL A 164 5.94 -15.55 -0.01
CA VAL A 164 7.32 -16.03 -0.25
C VAL A 164 8.31 -15.40 0.75
N LYS A 165 8.17 -14.10 1.02
CA LYS A 165 9.01 -13.40 1.99
C LYS A 165 8.85 -13.96 3.41
N LYS A 166 7.60 -14.16 3.88
CA LYS A 166 7.32 -14.74 5.21
C LYS A 166 7.80 -16.17 5.32
N PHE A 167 7.59 -16.96 4.27
CA PHE A 167 8.03 -18.35 4.18
C PHE A 167 9.55 -18.47 4.31
N LYS A 168 10.32 -17.58 3.66
CA LYS A 168 11.78 -17.53 3.82
C LYS A 168 12.23 -17.18 5.24
N GLN A 169 11.48 -16.32 5.93
CA GLN A 169 11.86 -15.82 7.26
C GLN A 169 11.49 -16.78 8.40
N GLY A 170 10.40 -17.54 8.28
CA GLY A 170 9.90 -18.38 9.37
C GLY A 170 9.21 -19.67 8.93
N GLY A 171 9.42 -20.12 7.70
CA GLY A 171 8.87 -21.37 7.18
C GLY A 171 7.35 -21.40 7.07
N GLU A 172 6.78 -22.59 7.14
CA GLU A 172 5.35 -22.87 6.97
C GLU A 172 4.47 -22.19 8.04
N SER A 173 4.94 -22.16 9.29
CA SER A 173 4.23 -21.53 10.41
C SER A 173 4.14 -20.00 10.30
N ALA A 174 4.94 -19.37 9.44
CA ALA A 174 4.89 -17.92 9.20
C ALA A 174 3.73 -17.49 8.29
N LEU A 175 3.08 -18.42 7.59
CA LEU A 175 1.96 -18.16 6.66
C LEU A 175 0.56 -18.31 7.30
N GLU A 176 0.55 -18.72 8.56
CA GLU A 176 -0.62 -18.90 9.40
C GLU A 176 -1.38 -17.58 9.60
N ASP A 177 -2.69 -17.56 9.34
CA ASP A 177 -3.50 -16.36 9.55
C ASP A 177 -3.78 -16.16 11.04
N ARG A 178 -3.07 -15.21 11.65
CA ARG A 178 -3.19 -14.89 13.09
C ARG A 178 -3.96 -13.59 13.35
N ARG A 179 -4.69 -13.07 12.35
CA ARG A 179 -5.53 -11.87 12.56
C ARG A 179 -6.62 -12.15 13.61
N GLY A 180 -6.73 -11.24 14.58
CA GLY A 180 -7.72 -11.34 15.67
C GLY A 180 -7.40 -12.39 16.74
N LYS A 181 -6.27 -13.10 16.67
CA LYS A 181 -5.82 -14.04 17.71
C LYS A 181 -4.57 -13.49 18.38
N ALA A 182 -4.61 -13.37 19.71
CA ALA A 182 -3.45 -12.96 20.50
C ALA A 182 -2.28 -13.93 20.24
N LYS A 183 -1.05 -13.41 20.19
CA LYS A 183 0.15 -14.26 20.23
C LYS A 183 0.10 -15.04 21.55
N LYS A 184 0.01 -16.37 21.49
CA LYS A 184 0.38 -17.19 22.64
C LYS A 184 1.91 -17.16 22.74
N ASP A 185 2.37 -16.54 23.82
CA ASP A 185 3.73 -16.38 24.30
C ASP A 185 4.78 -15.66 23.44
N ASN A 186 5.53 -14.82 24.16
CA ASN A 186 6.63 -13.98 23.69
C ASN A 186 7.78 -14.83 23.13
N GLY A 187 7.70 -15.26 21.87
CA GLY A 187 8.89 -15.57 21.05
C GLY A 187 9.86 -16.64 21.56
N GLN A 188 9.52 -17.36 22.63
CA GLN A 188 10.28 -18.50 23.13
C GLN A 188 9.44 -19.74 22.82
N LEU A 189 10.02 -20.69 22.06
CA LEU A 189 9.40 -21.99 21.85
C LEU A 189 9.11 -22.60 23.22
N THR A 190 7.93 -23.19 23.37
CA THR A 190 7.66 -24.05 24.54
C THR A 190 8.65 -25.21 24.54
N GLU A 191 9.01 -25.74 25.70
CA GLU A 191 9.99 -26.84 25.82
C GLU A 191 9.60 -28.04 24.94
N ILE A 192 8.30 -28.31 24.81
CA ILE A 192 7.75 -29.36 23.94
C ILE A 192 8.03 -29.08 22.46
N GLU A 193 7.91 -27.82 22.01
CA GLU A 193 8.20 -27.42 20.63
C GLU A 193 9.70 -27.46 20.33
N ARG A 194 10.53 -27.06 21.30
CA ARG A 194 11.99 -27.18 21.22
C ARG A 194 12.42 -28.65 21.07
N LEU A 195 11.90 -29.51 21.94
CA LEU A 195 12.17 -30.95 21.92
C LEU A 195 11.69 -31.60 20.62
N LYS A 196 10.53 -31.19 20.08
CA LYS A 196 10.07 -31.67 18.76
C LYS A 196 10.99 -31.25 17.62
N LEU A 197 11.46 -30.01 17.63
CA LEU A 197 12.39 -29.51 16.61
C LEU A 197 13.74 -30.23 16.69
N GLU A 198 14.24 -30.46 17.90
CA GLU A 198 15.45 -31.22 18.16
C GLU A 198 15.30 -32.68 17.74
N ASN A 199 14.18 -33.33 18.05
CA ASN A 199 13.89 -34.69 17.61
C ASN A 199 13.86 -34.80 16.09
N LYS A 200 13.21 -33.85 15.39
CA LYS A 200 13.18 -33.80 13.93
C LYS A 200 14.58 -33.58 13.33
N ARG A 201 15.40 -32.71 13.94
CA ARG A 201 16.80 -32.49 13.55
C ARG A 201 17.65 -33.75 13.73
N LEU A 202 17.50 -34.44 14.87
CA LEU A 202 18.21 -35.68 15.17
C LEU A 202 17.81 -36.80 14.20
N GLN A 203 16.52 -36.93 13.89
CA GLN A 203 16.03 -37.89 12.88
C GLN A 203 16.62 -37.61 11.50
N ALA A 204 16.64 -36.35 11.06
CA ALA A 204 17.25 -35.97 9.78
C ALA A 204 18.75 -36.30 9.74
N ARG A 205 19.48 -36.07 10.84
CA ARG A 205 20.91 -36.42 10.95
C ARG A 205 21.13 -37.93 10.90
N LEU A 206 20.26 -38.70 11.55
CA LEU A 206 20.32 -40.16 11.54
C LEU A 206 20.08 -40.71 10.14
N VAL A 207 19.10 -40.16 9.41
CA VAL A 207 18.86 -40.49 8.00
C VAL A 207 20.07 -40.16 7.14
N HIS A 208 20.65 -38.97 7.28
CA HIS A 208 21.85 -38.57 6.52
C HIS A 208 23.02 -39.55 6.74
N VAL A 209 23.38 -39.82 7.99
CA VAL A 209 24.49 -40.73 8.33
C VAL A 209 24.20 -42.15 7.85
N SER A 210 22.96 -42.61 7.96
CA SER A 210 22.53 -43.90 7.43
C SER A 210 22.72 -43.98 5.91
N THR A 211 22.33 -42.92 5.18
CA THR A 211 22.52 -42.86 3.74
C THR A 211 24.00 -42.80 3.35
N GLU A 212 24.84 -42.05 4.07
CA GLU A 212 26.30 -42.02 3.84
C GLU A 212 26.92 -43.40 4.04
N ALA A 213 26.57 -44.10 5.12
CA ALA A 213 27.06 -45.45 5.39
C ALA A 213 26.61 -46.45 4.31
N ALA A 214 25.38 -46.32 3.80
CA ALA A 214 24.88 -47.15 2.71
C ALA A 214 25.64 -46.89 1.39
N VAL A 215 25.91 -45.63 1.06
CA VAL A 215 26.70 -45.25 -0.13
C VAL A 215 28.12 -45.78 -0.02
N LEU A 216 28.78 -45.65 1.13
CA LEU A 216 30.14 -46.16 1.35
C LEU A 216 30.21 -47.68 1.19
N LYS A 217 29.23 -48.42 1.73
CA LYS A 217 29.14 -49.87 1.52
C LYS A 217 28.98 -50.22 0.05
N LYS A 218 28.19 -49.46 -0.70
CA LYS A 218 28.01 -49.69 -2.14
C LYS A 218 29.27 -49.39 -2.93
N LEU A 219 29.99 -48.34 -2.55
CA LEU A 219 31.27 -47.96 -3.16
C LEU A 219 32.33 -49.04 -2.93
N GLN A 220 32.47 -49.54 -1.70
CA GLN A 220 33.35 -50.68 -1.40
C GLN A 220 32.98 -51.95 -2.19
N GLU A 221 31.69 -52.20 -2.40
CA GLU A 221 31.24 -53.33 -3.23
C GLU A 221 31.65 -53.15 -4.70
N LEU A 222 31.49 -51.95 -5.25
CA LEU A 222 31.91 -51.62 -6.62
C LEU A 222 33.44 -51.72 -6.77
N GLU A 223 34.21 -51.22 -5.80
CA GLU A 223 35.67 -51.36 -5.79
C GLU A 223 36.10 -52.82 -5.76
N ARG A 224 35.47 -53.67 -4.94
CA ARG A 224 35.73 -55.12 -4.92
C ARG A 224 35.39 -55.79 -6.26
N ARG A 225 34.29 -55.40 -6.91
CA ARG A 225 33.91 -55.91 -8.24
C ARG A 225 34.91 -55.48 -9.32
N ASN A 226 35.35 -54.21 -9.30
CA ASN A 226 36.31 -53.68 -10.25
C ASN A 226 37.71 -54.28 -10.07
N ALA A 227 38.17 -54.47 -8.83
CA ALA A 227 39.43 -55.15 -8.54
C ALA A 227 39.43 -56.62 -9.01
N GLY A 228 38.27 -57.27 -9.00
CA GLY A 228 38.10 -58.59 -9.63
C GLY A 228 38.16 -58.59 -11.16
N GLN A 229 37.80 -57.47 -11.81
CA GLN A 229 37.84 -57.32 -13.26
C GLN A 229 39.22 -56.94 -13.80
N THR A 230 40.00 -56.13 -13.09
CA THR A 230 41.35 -55.71 -13.52
C THR A 230 42.36 -56.86 -13.55
N ASN A 231 42.19 -57.89 -12.71
CA ASN A 231 43.01 -59.11 -12.75
C ASN A 231 42.78 -59.97 -14.01
N ASN A 232 41.75 -59.69 -14.81
CA ASN A 232 41.43 -60.41 -16.05
C ASN A 232 41.83 -59.68 -17.35
N ILE A 233 42.43 -58.48 -17.25
CA ILE A 233 42.87 -57.72 -18.44
C ILE A 233 44.29 -58.16 -18.81
N ARG A 234 44.41 -59.04 -19.81
CA ARG A 234 45.71 -59.42 -20.40
C ARG A 234 46.29 -58.22 -21.19
N PRO A 235 47.59 -57.91 -21.05
CA PRO A 235 48.21 -56.83 -21.81
C PRO A 235 48.22 -57.16 -23.30
N PHE A 236 47.76 -56.24 -24.14
CA PHE A 236 47.76 -56.35 -25.59
C PHE A 236 49.15 -55.97 -26.12
N ASN A 237 50.04 -56.95 -26.30
CA ASN A 237 51.36 -56.76 -26.89
C ASN A 237 51.25 -56.55 -28.41
N ASN A 238 51.41 -55.30 -28.88
CA ASN A 238 51.64 -55.02 -30.29
C ASN A 238 53.14 -54.93 -30.59
N LEU A 239 53.73 -56.05 -30.99
CA LEU A 239 55.01 -56.06 -31.71
C LEU A 239 54.76 -55.63 -33.16
N HIS A 240 55.18 -54.41 -33.54
CA HIS A 240 55.43 -54.09 -34.94
C HIS A 240 56.93 -54.26 -35.23
N LYS A 241 57.25 -55.32 -35.97
CA LYS A 241 58.54 -55.55 -36.61
C LYS A 241 58.51 -54.86 -37.99
N LYS A 242 59.38 -53.87 -38.20
CA LYS A 242 60.31 -53.75 -39.33
C LYS A 242 61.22 -52.55 -39.13
#